data_AF-A0A964XS72-F1
#
_entry.id   AF-A0A964XS72-F1
#
_cell.length_a   1.000
_cell.length_b   1.000
_cell.length_c   1.000
_cell.angle_alpha   90.00
_cell.angle_beta   90.00
_cell.angle_gamma   90.00
#
_symmetry.space_group_name_H-M   'P 1'
#
loop_
_entity.id
_entity.type
_entity.pdbx_description
1 polymer ?
#
loop_
_entity_poly.entity_id
_entity_poly.type
_entity_poly.pdbx_seq_one_letter_code
_entity_poly.pdbx_strand_id
1 'polypeptide(L)'
;MFRKTTAINRSLLRYEFANGSVIEFFSADDSSKLRGARRDILYINECNNITFDAYNELSIRTRKEVYLDFNPANEFWVHTELKDESDSDFLILTYKDNEALDQSIIDQIEKNREKAKTSTYWANWWKVYGEGQLGMLEGVVFSNWKQIDTIPKEAKLIGLGLDFGYTNDPTAIIEIYNYNGQRIVNELAYQTGLLNSDIAKLL
;
A
#
# COMPACT_ATOMS: atom_id res chain seq x y z
N MET A 1 3.46 6.19 -39.06
CA MET A 1 4.80 6.28 -39.69
C MET A 1 5.78 6.83 -38.66
N PHE A 2 6.36 5.98 -37.82
CA PHE A 2 7.35 6.41 -36.81
C PHE A 2 8.70 6.65 -37.51
N ARG A 3 9.12 7.91 -37.60
CA ARG A 3 10.43 8.27 -38.16
C ARG A 3 11.53 7.87 -37.17
N LYS A 4 12.61 7.31 -37.72
CA LYS A 4 13.78 6.75 -37.02
C LYS A 4 14.30 7.65 -35.89
N THR A 5 14.50 7.05 -34.72
CA THR A 5 15.25 7.60 -33.57
C THR A 5 16.65 8.02 -34.04
N THR A 6 17.08 9.23 -33.67
CA THR A 6 18.27 9.86 -34.26
C THR A 6 19.54 9.58 -33.45
N ALA A 7 19.42 9.34 -32.14
CA ALA A 7 20.51 8.88 -31.28
C ALA A 7 19.98 8.17 -30.02
N ILE A 8 20.68 7.14 -29.55
CA ILE A 8 20.43 6.47 -28.27
C ILE A 8 21.70 6.62 -27.42
N ASN A 9 21.61 7.32 -26.28
CA ASN A 9 22.67 7.29 -25.27
C ASN A 9 22.25 6.33 -24.16
N ARG A 10 22.72 5.08 -24.25
CA ARG A 10 22.36 4.01 -23.31
C ARG A 10 22.89 4.26 -21.89
N SER A 11 24.00 4.99 -21.74
CA SER A 11 24.59 5.30 -20.44
C SER A 11 23.82 6.38 -19.68
N LEU A 12 23.13 7.28 -20.41
CA LEU A 12 22.31 8.36 -19.83
C LEU A 12 20.81 8.04 -19.83
N LEU A 13 20.40 6.85 -20.30
CA LEU A 13 18.99 6.44 -20.44
C LEU A 13 18.13 7.52 -21.13
N ARG A 14 18.67 8.12 -22.20
CA ARG A 14 18.06 9.24 -22.91
C ARG A 14 17.85 8.93 -24.40
N TYR A 15 16.67 9.28 -24.90
CA TYR A 15 16.23 9.10 -26.28
C TYR A 15 15.89 10.45 -26.89
N GLU A 16 16.47 10.74 -28.04
CA GLU A 16 16.19 11.95 -28.80
C GLU A 16 15.52 11.61 -30.13
N PHE A 17 14.43 12.32 -30.41
CA PHE A 17 13.59 12.12 -31.59
C PHE A 17 13.88 13.19 -32.64
N ALA A 18 13.58 12.89 -33.90
CA ALA A 18 13.88 13.77 -35.03
C ALA A 18 13.20 15.16 -34.98
N ASN A 19 12.17 15.31 -34.15
CA ASN A 19 11.49 16.57 -33.88
C ASN A 19 12.11 17.37 -32.71
N GLY A 20 13.24 16.91 -32.15
CA GLY A 20 13.91 17.51 -31.00
C GLY A 20 13.29 17.13 -29.64
N SER A 21 12.24 16.31 -29.60
CA SER A 21 11.71 15.79 -28.33
C SER A 21 12.71 14.84 -27.69
N VAL A 22 12.70 14.81 -26.35
CA VAL A 22 13.59 13.98 -25.55
C VAL A 22 12.77 13.21 -24.52
N ILE A 23 13.09 11.93 -24.35
CA ILE A 23 12.65 11.12 -23.21
C ILE A 23 13.88 10.71 -22.41
N GLU A 24 13.85 10.91 -21.11
CA GLU A 24 14.91 10.56 -20.17
C GLU A 24 14.33 9.70 -19.04
N PHE A 25 15.04 8.65 -18.65
CA PHE A 25 14.65 7.78 -17.54
C PHE A 25 15.68 7.89 -16.41
N PHE A 26 15.22 8.02 -15.18
CA PHE A 26 16.06 8.00 -13.98
C PHE A 26 15.28 7.40 -12.80
N SER A 27 16.00 6.81 -11.84
CA SER A 27 15.40 6.40 -10.56
C SER A 27 15.21 7.62 -9.66
N ALA A 28 14.07 7.66 -8.98
CA ALA A 28 13.77 8.67 -7.98
C ALA A 28 14.57 8.50 -6.67
N ASP A 29 15.21 7.33 -6.45
CA ASP A 29 16.07 7.09 -5.28
C ASP A 29 17.38 7.91 -5.35
N ASP A 30 17.76 8.33 -6.55
CA ASP A 30 18.95 9.14 -6.77
C ASP A 30 18.62 10.63 -6.60
N SER A 31 18.66 11.08 -5.34
CA SER A 31 18.38 12.48 -4.96
C SER A 31 19.27 13.51 -5.67
N SER A 32 20.40 13.10 -6.28
CA SER A 32 21.24 14.00 -7.07
C SER A 32 20.60 14.33 -8.44
N LYS A 33 19.85 13.39 -9.01
CA LYS A 33 19.17 13.53 -10.31
C LYS A 33 17.84 14.28 -10.22
N LEU A 34 17.17 14.20 -9.07
CA LEU A 34 15.92 14.93 -8.82
C LEU A 34 16.07 16.45 -8.96
N ARG A 35 17.28 16.99 -8.70
CA ARG A 35 17.49 18.42 -8.48
C ARG A 35 17.82 19.27 -9.71
N GLY A 36 18.24 18.67 -10.83
CA GLY A 36 18.91 19.40 -11.91
C GLY A 36 18.07 19.79 -13.14
N ALA A 37 17.29 18.88 -13.70
CA ALA A 37 16.74 19.05 -15.06
C ALA A 37 15.26 19.47 -15.04
N ARG A 38 14.91 20.62 -15.63
CA ARG A 38 13.49 20.96 -15.89
C ARG A 38 12.91 20.10 -17.01
N ARG A 39 11.60 19.86 -16.99
CA ARG A 39 10.90 19.07 -18.01
C ARG A 39 9.51 19.63 -18.33
N ASP A 40 9.00 19.29 -19.51
CA ASP A 40 7.63 19.65 -19.89
C ASP A 40 6.61 18.69 -19.28
N ILE A 41 6.87 17.39 -19.33
CA ILE A 41 5.99 16.32 -18.85
C ILE A 41 6.76 15.41 -17.91
N LEU A 42 6.13 14.99 -16.81
CA LEU A 42 6.66 14.03 -15.85
C LEU A 42 5.75 12.79 -15.85
N TYR A 43 6.35 11.61 -15.94
CA TYR A 43 5.67 10.34 -15.69
C TYR A 43 6.37 9.62 -14.53
N ILE A 44 5.64 9.27 -13.49
CA ILE A 44 6.16 8.51 -12.36
C ILE A 44 5.48 7.15 -12.35
N ASN A 45 6.28 6.12 -12.64
CA ASN A 45 5.83 4.74 -12.61
C ASN A 45 5.76 4.21 -11.18
N GLU A 46 4.69 3.48 -10.81
CA GLU A 46 4.50 2.92 -9.45
C GLU A 46 4.72 3.99 -8.37
N CYS A 47 4.05 5.13 -8.51
CA CYS A 47 4.28 6.30 -7.67
C CYS A 47 4.01 6.07 -6.16
N ASN A 48 3.30 5.00 -5.80
CA ASN A 48 3.15 4.55 -4.42
C ASN A 48 4.50 4.20 -3.73
N ASN A 49 5.56 3.94 -4.50
CA ASN A 49 6.91 3.72 -3.98
C ASN A 49 7.73 5.01 -3.81
N ILE A 50 7.16 6.17 -4.17
CA ILE A 50 7.82 7.48 -4.10
C ILE A 50 7.24 8.27 -2.93
N THR A 51 8.09 9.02 -2.21
CA THR A 51 7.62 9.90 -1.13
C THR A 51 6.97 11.17 -1.71
N PHE A 52 6.04 11.75 -0.95
CA PHE A 52 5.40 13.00 -1.36
C PHE A 52 6.42 14.14 -1.55
N ASP A 53 7.45 14.22 -0.72
CA ASP A 53 8.52 15.22 -0.86
C ASP A 53 9.29 15.08 -2.18
N ALA A 54 9.62 13.85 -2.57
CA ALA A 54 10.29 13.58 -3.84
C ALA A 54 9.37 13.91 -5.03
N TYR A 55 8.07 13.60 -4.94
CA TYR A 55 7.08 14.03 -5.91
C TYR A 55 7.06 15.57 -6.03
N ASN A 56 6.98 16.30 -4.91
CA ASN A 56 6.92 17.77 -4.92
C ASN A 56 8.17 18.40 -5.53
N GLU A 57 9.35 17.87 -5.20
CA GLU A 57 10.60 18.30 -5.82
C GLU A 57 10.60 18.12 -7.35
N LEU A 58 9.94 17.08 -7.84
CA LEU A 58 9.80 16.82 -9.27
C LEU A 58 8.69 17.67 -9.91
N SER A 59 7.51 17.75 -9.30
CA SER A 59 6.32 18.42 -9.85
C SER A 59 6.57 19.92 -10.06
N ILE A 60 7.22 20.61 -9.10
CA ILE A 60 7.58 22.04 -9.20
C ILE A 60 8.53 22.32 -10.39
N ARG A 61 9.29 21.32 -10.84
CA ARG A 61 10.20 21.41 -11.99
C ARG A 61 9.57 20.95 -13.30
N THR A 62 8.27 20.66 -13.30
CA THR A 62 7.48 20.21 -14.45
C THR A 62 6.58 21.34 -14.94
N ARG A 63 6.61 21.61 -16.25
CA ARG A 63 5.93 22.79 -16.81
C ARG A 63 4.46 22.56 -17.18
N LYS A 64 4.11 21.37 -17.67
CA LYS A 64 2.80 21.09 -18.25
C LYS A 64 2.03 20.08 -17.43
N GLU A 65 2.33 18.80 -17.59
CA GLU A 65 1.51 17.70 -17.09
C GLU A 65 2.35 16.71 -16.29
N VAL A 66 1.72 16.15 -15.26
CA VAL A 66 2.28 15.07 -14.45
C VAL A 66 1.33 13.88 -14.54
N TYR A 67 1.87 12.74 -14.96
CA TYR A 67 1.16 11.46 -15.03
C TYR A 67 1.70 10.55 -13.93
N LEU A 68 0.81 9.99 -13.15
CA LEU A 68 1.11 9.08 -12.05
C LEU A 68 0.34 7.78 -12.29
N ASP A 69 1.02 6.64 -12.22
CA ASP A 69 0.36 5.33 -12.20
C ASP A 69 0.70 4.57 -10.92
N PHE A 70 -0.22 3.71 -10.49
CA PHE A 70 -0.05 2.86 -9.33
C PHE A 70 -1.15 1.81 -9.28
N ASN A 71 -0.88 0.72 -8.55
CA ASN A 71 -1.92 -0.20 -8.10
C ASN A 71 -2.37 0.23 -6.69
N PRO A 72 -3.66 0.45 -6.42
CA PRO A 72 -4.14 1.08 -5.19
C PRO A 72 -4.20 0.09 -4.01
N ALA A 73 -3.06 -0.51 -3.63
CA ALA A 73 -3.00 -1.52 -2.58
C ALA A 73 -3.40 -0.99 -1.20
N ASN A 74 -3.05 0.27 -0.90
CA ASN A 74 -3.44 1.00 0.30
C ASN A 74 -3.49 2.50 -0.01
N GLU A 75 -4.09 3.26 0.91
CA GLU A 75 -4.10 4.72 0.82
C GLU A 75 -2.69 5.30 0.98
N PHE A 76 -2.39 6.35 0.22
CA PHE A 76 -1.12 7.10 0.27
C PHE A 76 -1.35 8.51 -0.29
N TRP A 77 -0.31 9.34 -0.32
CA TRP A 77 -0.38 10.78 -0.61
C TRP A 77 -1.11 11.17 -1.91
N VAL A 78 -1.19 10.33 -2.95
CA VAL A 78 -2.04 10.65 -4.12
C VAL A 78 -3.51 10.79 -3.72
N HIS A 79 -3.99 9.93 -2.82
CA HIS A 79 -5.37 9.93 -2.38
C HIS A 79 -5.70 11.11 -1.46
N THR A 80 -4.74 11.54 -0.64
CA THR A 80 -4.96 12.58 0.39
C THR A 80 -4.58 13.97 -0.08
N GLU A 81 -3.53 14.10 -0.89
CA GLU A 81 -2.97 15.40 -1.29
C GLU A 81 -3.38 15.82 -2.70
N LEU A 82 -3.69 14.88 -3.60
CA LEU A 82 -3.87 15.19 -5.03
C LEU A 82 -5.27 14.88 -5.57
N LYS A 83 -5.87 13.74 -5.21
CA LYS A 83 -7.06 13.20 -5.87
C LYS A 83 -8.25 14.18 -5.95
N ASP A 84 -8.42 15.02 -4.93
CA ASP A 84 -9.53 15.96 -4.82
C ASP A 84 -9.12 17.41 -5.19
N GLU A 85 -7.90 17.63 -5.70
CA GLU A 85 -7.44 18.93 -6.20
C GLU A 85 -8.13 19.29 -7.51
N SER A 86 -8.39 20.58 -7.69
CA SER A 86 -9.18 21.10 -8.82
C SER A 86 -8.53 20.93 -10.19
N ASP A 87 -7.21 20.75 -10.22
CA ASP A 87 -6.39 20.54 -11.41
C ASP A 87 -5.93 19.08 -11.57
N SER A 88 -6.55 18.17 -10.83
CA SER A 88 -6.31 16.73 -10.92
C SER A 88 -7.46 16.00 -11.61
N ASP A 89 -7.11 14.99 -12.39
CA ASP A 89 -8.05 14.00 -12.93
C ASP A 89 -7.68 12.62 -12.37
N PHE A 90 -8.65 11.92 -11.80
CA PHE A 90 -8.47 10.58 -11.24
C PHE A 90 -9.19 9.52 -12.07
N LEU A 91 -8.44 8.66 -12.73
CA LEU A 91 -8.95 7.59 -13.59
C LEU A 91 -8.70 6.23 -12.97
N ILE A 92 -9.75 5.41 -12.93
CA ILE A 92 -9.65 3.99 -12.56
C ILE A 92 -9.69 3.17 -13.83
N LEU A 93 -8.59 2.46 -14.10
CA LEU A 93 -8.48 1.53 -15.21
C LEU A 93 -8.43 0.10 -14.69
N THR A 94 -8.99 -0.82 -15.47
CA THR A 94 -9.00 -2.25 -15.19
C THR A 94 -8.43 -3.01 -16.36
N TYR A 95 -8.22 -4.32 -16.19
CA TYR A 95 -7.82 -5.21 -17.27
C TYR A 95 -8.80 -5.24 -18.46
N LYS A 96 -10.06 -4.82 -18.24
CA LYS A 96 -11.10 -4.75 -19.29
C LYS A 96 -10.90 -3.58 -20.24
N ASP A 97 -10.17 -2.56 -19.81
CA ASP A 97 -9.89 -1.35 -20.60
C ASP A 97 -8.69 -1.54 -21.54
N ASN A 98 -7.98 -2.67 -21.42
CA ASN A 98 -6.83 -3.00 -22.27
C ASN A 98 -7.24 -3.97 -23.40
N GLU A 99 -7.50 -3.41 -24.58
CA GLU A 99 -7.86 -4.16 -25.79
C GLU A 99 -6.74 -5.09 -26.30
N ALA A 100 -5.50 -4.88 -25.87
CA ALA A 100 -4.33 -5.64 -26.27
C ALA A 100 -3.89 -6.68 -25.22
N LEU A 101 -4.68 -6.89 -24.17
CA LEU A 101 -4.33 -7.82 -23.10
C LEU A 101 -4.44 -9.28 -23.55
N ASP A 102 -3.40 -10.06 -23.29
CA ASP A 102 -3.39 -11.48 -23.62
C ASP A 102 -4.51 -12.25 -22.89
N GLN A 103 -5.21 -13.12 -23.62
CA GLN A 103 -6.31 -13.91 -23.07
C GLN A 103 -5.87 -14.75 -21.85
N SER A 104 -4.63 -15.24 -21.84
CA SER A 104 -4.09 -16.01 -20.71
C SER A 104 -4.02 -15.19 -19.41
N ILE A 105 -3.77 -13.88 -19.52
CA ILE A 105 -3.76 -12.95 -18.37
C ILE A 105 -5.19 -12.72 -17.90
N ILE A 106 -6.12 -12.50 -18.84
CA ILE A 106 -7.56 -12.35 -18.53
C ILE A 106 -8.05 -13.59 -17.76
N ASP A 107 -7.77 -14.79 -18.27
CA ASP A 107 -8.18 -16.05 -17.65
C ASP A 107 -7.61 -16.20 -16.24
N GLN A 108 -6.37 -15.75 -16.03
CA GLN A 108 -5.71 -15.80 -14.73
C GLN A 108 -6.32 -14.80 -13.73
N ILE A 109 -6.70 -13.60 -14.19
CA ILE A 109 -7.41 -12.60 -13.39
C ILE A 109 -8.79 -13.13 -12.98
N GLU A 110 -9.55 -13.69 -13.93
CA GLU A 110 -10.87 -14.29 -13.66
C GLU A 110 -10.78 -15.51 -12.72
N LYS A 111 -9.73 -16.32 -12.85
CA LYS A 111 -9.48 -17.41 -11.89
C LYS A 111 -9.26 -16.89 -10.47
N ASN A 112 -8.58 -15.75 -10.33
CA ASN A 112 -8.38 -15.13 -9.02
C ASN A 112 -9.66 -14.47 -8.49
N ARG A 113 -10.55 -13.98 -9.36
CA ARG A 113 -11.91 -13.56 -9.00
C ARG A 113 -12.69 -14.65 -8.27
N GLU A 114 -12.60 -15.89 -8.74
CA GLU A 114 -13.27 -17.01 -8.06
C GLU A 114 -12.64 -17.32 -6.70
N LYS A 115 -11.32 -17.19 -6.56
CA LYS A 115 -10.64 -17.29 -5.25
C LYS A 115 -11.04 -16.17 -4.30
N ALA A 116 -11.44 -15.00 -4.80
CA ALA A 116 -11.89 -13.89 -3.98
C ALA A 116 -13.05 -14.26 -3.05
N LYS A 117 -13.87 -15.25 -3.44
CA LYS A 117 -14.97 -15.78 -2.65
C LYS A 117 -14.52 -16.67 -1.48
N THR A 118 -13.25 -17.05 -1.44
CA THR A 118 -12.70 -18.05 -0.50
C THR A 118 -11.93 -17.45 0.67
N SER A 119 -11.41 -16.22 0.55
CA SER A 119 -10.71 -15.55 1.64
C SER A 119 -10.72 -14.04 1.50
N THR A 120 -10.56 -13.36 2.64
CA THR A 120 -10.37 -11.90 2.75
C THR A 120 -9.14 -11.43 1.96
N TYR A 121 -8.06 -12.22 1.98
CA TYR A 121 -6.86 -11.95 1.18
C TYR A 121 -7.19 -11.88 -0.32
N TRP A 122 -7.85 -12.90 -0.86
CA TRP A 122 -8.20 -12.92 -2.29
C TRP A 122 -9.28 -11.89 -2.64
N ALA A 123 -10.19 -11.58 -1.71
CA ALA A 123 -11.14 -10.49 -1.85
C ALA A 123 -10.42 -9.13 -1.98
N ASN A 124 -9.41 -8.88 -1.15
CA ASN A 124 -8.58 -7.68 -1.23
C ASN A 124 -7.78 -7.65 -2.54
N TRP A 125 -7.19 -8.77 -2.92
CA TRP A 125 -6.47 -8.92 -4.20
C TRP A 125 -7.38 -8.57 -5.39
N TRP A 126 -8.61 -9.10 -5.42
CA TRP A 126 -9.57 -8.81 -6.49
C TRP A 126 -9.97 -7.33 -6.52
N LYS A 127 -10.22 -6.74 -5.36
CA LYS A 127 -10.55 -5.31 -5.25
C LYS A 127 -9.45 -4.43 -5.88
N VAL A 128 -8.19 -4.72 -5.58
CA VAL A 128 -7.04 -3.95 -6.10
C VAL A 128 -6.79 -4.24 -7.57
N TYR A 129 -6.55 -5.50 -7.94
CA TYR A 129 -6.04 -5.87 -9.26
C TYR A 129 -7.13 -6.19 -10.30
N GLY A 130 -8.32 -6.60 -9.85
CA GLY A 130 -9.46 -6.88 -10.71
C GLY A 130 -10.31 -5.64 -10.98
N GLU A 131 -10.54 -4.82 -9.94
CA GLU A 131 -11.46 -3.67 -10.00
C GLU A 131 -10.76 -2.31 -10.00
N GLY A 132 -9.43 -2.27 -9.77
CA GLY A 132 -8.69 -1.02 -9.68
C GLY A 132 -9.09 -0.16 -8.46
N GLN A 133 -9.66 -0.77 -7.43
CA GLN A 133 -10.20 -0.10 -6.25
C GLN A 133 -9.23 -0.15 -5.07
N LEU A 134 -9.33 0.83 -4.18
CA LEU A 134 -8.49 0.94 -3.00
C LEU A 134 -8.58 -0.31 -2.10
N GLY A 135 -7.44 -0.96 -1.90
CA GLY A 135 -7.29 -2.11 -1.01
C GLY A 135 -7.31 -1.74 0.47
N MET A 136 -7.39 -2.77 1.30
CA MET A 136 -7.14 -2.69 2.74
C MET A 136 -5.66 -2.95 2.99
N LEU A 137 -5.09 -2.18 3.93
CA LEU A 137 -3.69 -2.30 4.33
C LEU A 137 -3.46 -3.71 4.91
N GLU A 138 -2.56 -4.48 4.27
CA GLU A 138 -2.22 -5.83 4.73
C GLU A 138 -1.72 -5.77 6.19
N GLY A 139 -2.40 -6.48 7.10
CA GLY A 139 -2.06 -6.52 8.52
C GLY A 139 -2.96 -5.71 9.46
N VAL A 140 -3.87 -4.86 8.97
CA VAL A 140 -4.79 -4.08 9.83
C VAL A 140 -5.94 -4.93 10.37
N VAL A 141 -6.26 -6.05 9.72
CA VAL A 141 -7.30 -6.98 10.16
C VAL A 141 -6.74 -8.39 10.16
N PHE A 142 -6.40 -8.92 11.34
CA PHE A 142 -6.30 -10.36 11.51
C PHE A 142 -7.70 -10.93 11.24
N SER A 143 -7.88 -11.66 10.14
CA SER A 143 -9.16 -12.30 9.80
C SER A 143 -9.20 -13.79 10.14
N ASN A 144 -8.10 -14.33 10.65
CA ASN A 144 -7.88 -15.74 10.97
C ASN A 144 -8.00 -16.02 12.48
N TRP A 145 -8.89 -15.32 13.16
CA TRP A 145 -9.24 -15.59 14.55
C TRP A 145 -10.73 -15.88 14.66
N LYS A 146 -11.11 -16.50 15.77
CA LYS A 146 -12.51 -16.74 16.12
C LYS A 146 -12.66 -16.40 17.59
N GLN A 147 -13.71 -15.65 17.92
CA GLN A 147 -14.10 -15.43 19.31
C GLN A 147 -14.58 -16.76 19.91
N ILE A 148 -14.07 -17.08 21.09
CA ILE A 148 -14.53 -18.21 21.90
C ILE A 148 -15.03 -17.65 23.22
N ASP A 149 -16.12 -18.21 23.73
CA ASP A 149 -16.77 -17.69 24.95
C ASP A 149 -15.98 -18.02 26.22
N THR A 150 -15.20 -19.10 26.19
CA THR A 150 -14.45 -19.60 27.34
C THR A 150 -13.09 -20.15 26.93
N ILE A 151 -12.09 -19.94 27.78
CA ILE A 151 -10.76 -20.55 27.62
C ILE A 151 -10.88 -22.07 27.89
N PRO A 152 -10.48 -22.95 26.96
CA PRO A 152 -10.50 -24.39 27.17
C PRO A 152 -9.64 -24.81 28.37
N LYS A 153 -10.07 -25.81 29.12
CA LYS A 153 -9.37 -26.26 30.34
C LYS A 153 -7.98 -26.81 30.08
N GLU A 154 -7.76 -27.37 28.89
CA GLU A 154 -6.47 -27.93 28.48
C GLU A 154 -5.53 -26.87 27.88
N ALA A 155 -5.99 -25.62 27.72
CA ALA A 155 -5.16 -24.52 27.26
C ALA A 155 -4.12 -24.16 28.34
N LYS A 156 -2.85 -24.05 27.94
CA LYS A 156 -1.75 -23.74 28.85
C LYS A 156 -1.40 -22.27 28.77
N LEU A 157 -1.48 -21.53 29.87
CA LEU A 157 -0.96 -20.16 29.94
C LEU A 157 0.55 -20.18 29.66
N ILE A 158 1.00 -19.32 28.74
CA ILE A 158 2.42 -19.24 28.34
C ILE A 158 3.05 -17.88 28.64
N GLY A 159 2.24 -16.85 28.90
CA GLY A 159 2.74 -15.53 29.28
C GLY A 159 1.64 -14.49 29.28
N LEU A 160 2.00 -13.30 29.75
CA LEU A 160 1.16 -12.12 29.72
C LEU A 160 1.83 -11.06 28.84
N GLY A 161 1.03 -10.35 28.05
CA GLY A 161 1.40 -9.12 27.39
C GLY A 161 0.92 -7.94 28.23
N LEU A 162 1.78 -6.93 28.40
CA LEU A 162 1.49 -5.71 29.12
C LEU A 162 1.94 -4.52 28.30
N ASP A 163 1.02 -3.61 28.00
CA ASP A 163 1.29 -2.31 27.41
C ASP A 163 0.84 -1.23 28.40
N PHE A 164 1.78 -0.36 28.78
CA PHE A 164 1.54 0.62 29.85
C PHE A 164 0.91 1.88 29.28
N GLY A 165 -0.26 2.23 29.81
CA GLY A 165 -0.96 3.50 29.53
C GLY A 165 -1.46 4.15 30.83
N TYR A 166 -1.85 5.42 30.77
CA TYR A 166 -2.40 6.12 31.93
C TYR A 166 -3.53 7.09 31.58
N THR A 167 -3.22 8.27 31.03
CA THR A 167 -4.22 9.34 30.85
C THR A 167 -4.86 9.33 29.47
N ASN A 168 -4.05 9.43 28.41
CA ASN A 168 -4.54 9.46 27.03
C ASN A 168 -4.66 8.04 26.44
N ASP A 169 -3.72 7.17 26.82
CA ASP A 169 -3.63 5.79 26.37
C ASP A 169 -4.02 4.83 27.50
N PRO A 170 -4.83 3.80 27.25
CA PRO A 170 -5.19 2.79 28.25
C PRO A 170 -4.02 1.84 28.53
N THR A 171 -3.94 1.32 29.75
CA THR A 171 -3.12 0.12 30.01
C THR A 171 -3.86 -1.09 29.46
N ALA A 172 -3.16 -1.90 28.66
CA ALA A 172 -3.67 -3.15 28.10
C ALA A 172 -2.94 -4.34 28.71
N ILE A 173 -3.70 -5.31 29.24
CA ILE A 173 -3.18 -6.55 29.81
C ILE A 173 -3.86 -7.72 29.11
N ILE A 174 -3.05 -8.61 28.53
CA ILE A 174 -3.53 -9.80 27.83
C ILE A 174 -2.87 -11.06 28.38
N GLU A 175 -3.64 -12.11 28.56
CA GLU A 175 -3.11 -13.45 28.78
C GLU A 175 -2.98 -14.18 27.45
N ILE A 176 -1.88 -14.91 27.28
CA ILE A 176 -1.62 -15.69 26.08
C ILE A 176 -1.57 -17.16 26.48
N TYR A 177 -2.45 -17.96 25.87
CA TYR A 177 -2.49 -19.41 26.06
C TYR A 177 -2.05 -20.14 24.79
N ASN A 178 -1.50 -21.34 24.98
CA ASN A 178 -1.29 -22.34 23.94
C ASN A 178 -2.35 -23.43 24.05
N TYR A 179 -3.09 -23.67 22.96
CA TYR A 179 -4.06 -24.74 22.85
C TYR A 179 -3.92 -25.43 21.50
N ASN A 180 -3.52 -26.71 21.49
CA ASN A 180 -3.33 -27.51 20.27
C ASN A 180 -2.47 -26.83 19.19
N GLY A 181 -1.42 -26.11 19.60
CA GLY A 181 -0.52 -25.38 18.68
C GLY A 181 -1.04 -24.02 18.21
N GLN A 182 -2.23 -23.62 18.66
CA GLN A 182 -2.82 -22.30 18.39
C GLN A 182 -2.66 -21.38 19.61
N ARG A 183 -2.71 -20.07 19.36
CA ARG A 183 -2.71 -19.04 20.41
C ARG A 183 -4.13 -18.60 20.72
N ILE A 184 -4.46 -18.54 22.00
CA ILE A 184 -5.67 -17.88 22.50
C ILE A 184 -5.17 -16.63 23.23
N VAL A 185 -5.77 -15.48 22.92
CA VAL A 185 -5.51 -14.21 23.58
C VAL A 185 -6.76 -13.86 24.39
N ASN A 186 -6.60 -13.66 25.70
CA ASN A 186 -7.66 -13.26 26.60
C ASN A 186 -7.37 -11.85 27.13
N GLU A 187 -8.31 -10.93 26.96
CA GLU A 187 -8.19 -9.58 27.52
C GLU A 187 -8.47 -9.64 29.03
N LEU A 188 -7.48 -9.22 29.82
CA LEU A 188 -7.59 -9.15 31.28
C LEU A 188 -7.96 -7.74 31.73
N ALA A 189 -7.42 -6.72 31.07
CA ALA A 189 -7.78 -5.33 31.30
C ALA A 189 -7.47 -4.45 30.08
N TYR A 190 -8.34 -3.48 29.81
CA TYR A 190 -8.11 -2.41 28.83
C TYR A 190 -8.75 -1.11 29.34
N GLN A 191 -7.99 -0.31 30.09
CA GLN A 191 -8.53 0.91 30.70
C GLN A 191 -7.46 1.95 31.06
N THR A 192 -7.88 3.22 31.12
CA THR A 192 -7.06 4.34 31.58
C THR A 192 -7.05 4.44 33.12
N GLY A 193 -6.08 5.19 33.66
CA GLY A 193 -6.02 5.56 35.08
C GLY A 193 -5.47 4.48 36.02
N LEU A 194 -4.98 3.35 35.50
CA LEU A 194 -4.38 2.29 36.32
C LEU A 194 -3.04 2.74 36.93
N LEU A 195 -2.94 2.70 38.26
CA LEU A 195 -1.66 2.86 38.94
C LEU A 195 -0.87 1.56 38.87
N ASN A 196 0.45 1.62 39.05
CA ASN A 196 1.30 0.42 39.12
C ASN A 196 0.81 -0.58 40.19
N SER A 197 0.27 -0.10 41.30
CA SER A 197 -0.33 -0.94 42.35
C SER A 197 -1.60 -1.66 41.90
N ASP A 198 -2.33 -1.11 40.95
CA ASP A 198 -3.56 -1.70 40.43
C ASP A 198 -3.22 -2.71 39.33
N ILE A 199 -2.26 -2.39 38.47
CA ILE A 199 -1.69 -3.34 37.50
C ILE A 199 -1.15 -4.57 38.24
N ALA A 200 -0.40 -4.38 39.32
CA ALA A 200 0.13 -5.48 40.12
C ALA A 200 -0.92 -6.34 40.83
N LYS A 201 -2.17 -5.88 40.97
CA LYS A 201 -3.30 -6.69 41.48
C LYS A 201 -4.03 -7.45 40.39
N LEU A 202 -3.92 -6.99 39.15
CA LEU A 202 -4.54 -7.61 37.97
C LEU A 202 -3.66 -8.73 37.41
N LEU A 203 -2.34 -8.64 37.57
CA LEU A 203 -1.36 -9.67 37.22
C LEU A 203 -1.21 -10.73 38.32
#